data_AF-A0A950Z1Y0-F1
#
_entry.id   AF-A0A950Z1Y0-F1
#
_cell.length_a   1.000
_cell.length_b   1.000
_cell.length_c   1.000
_cell.angle_alpha   90.00
_cell.angle_beta   90.00
_cell.angle_gamma   90.00
#
_symmetry.space_group_name_H-M   'P 1'
#
loop_
_entity.id
_entity.type
_entity.pdbx_description
1 polymer ?
#
loop_
_entity_poly.entity_id
_entity_poly.type
_entity_poly.pdbx_seq_one_letter_code
_entity_poly.pdbx_strand_id
1 'polypeptide(L)'
;AANEKKPAVDDPQAATAKATFLSLSCVNCHNVSGTSARGKFGPDLTHLMTRQTLASNMIVNNPENLKHWVNDPQEMKQGCLMPSFKLTNTELNQVVSYLETLK
;
A
#
# COMPACT_ATOMS: atom_id res chain seq x y z
N ALA A 1 -18.97 -13.33 10.98
CA ALA A 1 -19.14 -13.48 9.53
C ALA A 1 -20.39 -12.73 9.08
N ALA A 2 -20.25 -11.45 8.69
CA ALA A 2 -21.35 -10.65 8.15
C ALA A 2 -20.89 -9.49 7.24
N ASN A 3 -19.59 -9.38 6.92
CA ASN A 3 -19.03 -8.26 6.15
C ASN A 3 -18.38 -8.68 4.82
N GLU A 4 -18.53 -9.94 4.38
CA GLU A 4 -17.85 -10.47 3.18
C GLU A 4 -18.63 -10.29 1.87
N LYS A 5 -19.74 -9.53 1.86
CA LYS A 5 -20.53 -9.30 0.64
C LYS A 5 -21.12 -7.89 0.55
N LYS A 6 -20.27 -6.86 0.65
CA LYS A 6 -20.56 -5.64 -0.12
C LYS A 6 -19.94 -5.84 -1.50
N PRO A 7 -20.70 -5.70 -2.60
CA PRO A 7 -20.11 -5.63 -3.93
C PRO A 7 -18.99 -4.60 -3.87
N ALA A 8 -17.81 -4.92 -4.39
CA ALA A 8 -16.84 -3.89 -4.70
C ALA A 8 -17.58 -2.94 -5.62
N VAL A 9 -17.94 -1.76 -5.10
CA VAL A 9 -18.47 -0.68 -5.92
C VAL A 9 -17.50 -0.58 -7.09
N ASP A 10 -17.99 -0.58 -8.32
CA ASP A 10 -17.23 -0.15 -9.49
C ASP A 10 -16.88 1.33 -9.27
N ASP A 11 -16.01 1.58 -8.29
CA ASP A 11 -15.60 2.88 -7.84
C ASP A 11 -14.48 3.29 -8.78
N PRO A 12 -14.71 4.26 -9.68
CA PRO A 12 -13.68 4.72 -10.60
C PRO A 12 -12.46 5.24 -9.85
N GLN A 13 -12.62 5.68 -8.59
CA GLN A 13 -11.51 6.10 -7.74
C GLN A 13 -10.68 4.90 -7.27
N ALA A 14 -11.31 3.78 -6.91
CA ALA A 14 -10.60 2.55 -6.57
C ALA A 14 -9.84 1.97 -7.78
N ALA A 15 -10.45 2.02 -8.98
CA ALA A 15 -9.79 1.60 -10.21
C ALA A 15 -8.58 2.50 -10.56
N THR A 16 -8.75 3.82 -10.41
CA THR A 16 -7.67 4.80 -10.62
C THR A 16 -6.54 4.61 -9.60
N ALA A 17 -6.89 4.44 -8.32
CA ALA A 17 -5.94 4.21 -7.23
C ALA A 17 -5.08 2.96 -7.47
N LYS A 18 -5.73 1.85 -7.87
CA LYS A 18 -5.04 0.62 -8.27
C LYS A 18 -4.11 0.86 -9.47
N ALA A 19 -4.58 1.56 -10.50
CA ALA A 19 -3.77 1.85 -11.68
C ALA A 19 -2.53 2.68 -11.34
N THR A 20 -2.65 3.68 -10.47
CA THR A 20 -1.52 4.48 -9.97
C THR A 20 -0.51 3.61 -9.22
N PHE A 21 -0.95 2.72 -8.32
CA PHE A 21 -0.03 1.80 -7.65
C PHE A 21 0.71 0.89 -8.65
N LEU A 22 0.00 0.39 -9.66
CA LEU A 22 0.56 -0.54 -10.64
C LEU A 22 1.48 0.12 -11.67
N SER A 23 1.36 1.43 -11.90
CA SER A 23 2.24 2.18 -12.80
C SER A 23 3.54 2.64 -12.12
N LEU A 24 3.55 2.69 -10.78
CA LEU A 24 4.70 3.09 -9.99
C LEU A 24 5.66 1.93 -9.71
N SER A 25 6.87 2.27 -9.26
CA SER A 25 7.93 1.29 -8.95
C SER A 25 7.63 0.37 -7.75
N CYS A 26 6.50 0.57 -7.05
CA CYS A 26 6.02 -0.31 -5.97
C CYS A 26 6.00 -1.78 -6.41
N VAL A 27 5.57 -2.04 -7.64
CA VAL A 27 5.39 -3.38 -8.22
C VAL A 27 6.68 -4.18 -8.40
N ASN A 28 7.82 -3.49 -8.45
CA ASN A 28 9.13 -4.13 -8.62
C ASN A 28 9.61 -4.78 -7.31
N CYS A 29 9.20 -4.23 -6.17
CA CYS A 29 9.59 -4.73 -4.86
C CYS A 29 8.50 -5.58 -4.20
N HIS A 30 7.23 -5.23 -4.39
CA HIS A 30 6.11 -5.86 -3.67
C HIS A 30 5.25 -6.76 -4.57
N ASN A 31 4.75 -7.85 -3.96
CA ASN A 31 3.73 -8.71 -4.55
C ASN A 31 2.33 -8.26 -4.12
N VAL A 32 1.37 -8.27 -5.05
CA VAL A 32 -0.06 -8.22 -4.75
C VAL A 32 -0.78 -9.25 -5.61
N SER A 33 -1.32 -10.29 -4.97
CA SER A 33 -1.97 -11.41 -5.65
C SER A 33 -3.12 -10.93 -6.53
N GLY A 34 -3.23 -11.49 -7.74
CA GLY A 34 -4.25 -11.09 -8.72
C GLY A 34 -3.92 -9.79 -9.49
N THR A 35 -2.67 -9.30 -9.41
CA THR A 35 -2.21 -8.14 -10.18
C THR A 35 -0.91 -8.43 -10.94
N SER A 36 -0.41 -7.43 -11.69
CA SER A 36 0.92 -7.47 -12.29
C SER A 36 2.06 -7.24 -11.30
N ALA A 37 1.77 -6.81 -10.06
CA ALA A 37 2.77 -6.61 -9.02
C ALA A 37 3.26 -7.97 -8.49
N ARG A 38 4.50 -8.32 -8.82
CA ARG A 38 5.12 -9.63 -8.51
C ARG A 38 6.50 -9.50 -7.87
N GLY A 39 6.83 -8.32 -7.34
CA GLY A 39 8.08 -8.07 -6.65
C GLY A 39 8.25 -8.95 -5.41
N LYS A 40 9.49 -9.33 -5.10
CA LYS A 40 9.83 -10.21 -3.96
C LYS A 40 10.85 -9.62 -3.00
N PHE A 41 11.35 -8.42 -3.29
CA PHE A 41 12.34 -7.76 -2.46
C PHE A 41 11.72 -7.19 -1.17
N GLY A 42 10.54 -6.60 -1.31
CA GLY A 42 9.70 -6.18 -0.20
C GLY A 42 8.73 -7.28 0.24
N PRO A 43 8.05 -7.09 1.38
CA PRO A 43 7.00 -8.00 1.83
C PRO A 43 5.83 -8.04 0.83
N ASP A 44 5.12 -9.16 0.81
CA ASP A 44 3.81 -9.27 0.15
C ASP A 44 2.85 -8.21 0.72
N LEU A 45 2.01 -7.58 -0.10
CA LEU A 45 1.04 -6.57 0.33
C LEU A 45 -0.42 -7.04 0.18
N THR A 46 -0.67 -8.25 -0.35
CA THR A 46 -2.00 -8.80 -0.64
C THR A 46 -3.00 -8.62 0.50
N HIS A 47 -2.55 -8.83 1.74
CA HIS A 47 -3.37 -8.71 2.96
C HIS A 47 -2.81 -7.65 3.91
N LEU A 48 -2.23 -6.57 3.39
CA LEU A 48 -1.55 -5.54 4.18
C LEU A 48 -2.37 -5.07 5.38
N MET A 49 -3.67 -4.81 5.20
CA MET A 49 -4.55 -4.24 6.22
C MET A 49 -5.12 -5.24 7.21
N THR A 50 -4.76 -6.53 7.11
CA THR A 50 -4.99 -7.49 8.21
C THR A 50 -3.87 -7.48 9.24
N ARG A 51 -2.74 -6.85 8.93
CA ARG A 51 -1.59 -6.74 9.83
C ARG A 51 -1.83 -5.68 10.88
N GLN A 52 -1.39 -5.95 12.10
CA GLN A 52 -1.42 -4.96 13.19
C GLN A 52 -0.32 -3.89 13.06
N THR A 53 0.76 -4.21 12.36
CA THR A 53 1.95 -3.34 12.29
C THR A 53 2.58 -3.29 10.90
N LEU A 54 3.36 -2.24 10.66
CA LEU A 54 4.15 -1.95 9.47
C LEU A 54 5.65 -1.98 9.80
N ALA A 55 6.49 -1.91 8.76
CA ALA A 55 7.93 -1.71 8.86
C ALA A 55 8.68 -2.68 9.80
N SER A 56 8.35 -3.98 9.73
CA SER A 56 8.88 -5.02 10.64
C SER A 56 8.52 -4.76 12.10
N ASN A 57 7.22 -4.56 12.36
CA ASN A 57 6.63 -4.43 13.69
C ASN A 57 6.99 -3.16 14.47
N MET A 58 7.50 -2.12 13.80
CA MET A 58 7.90 -0.88 14.44
C MET A 58 6.77 0.16 14.54
N ILE A 59 5.79 0.07 13.65
CA ILE A 59 4.78 1.11 13.46
C ILE A 59 3.41 0.47 13.50
N VAL A 60 2.44 1.07 14.18
CA VAL A 60 1.04 0.60 14.17
C VAL A 60 0.45 0.78 12.77
N ASN A 61 -0.19 -0.26 12.23
CA ASN A 61 -0.82 -0.20 10.92
C ASN A 61 -2.20 0.48 10.99
N ASN A 62 -2.22 1.78 10.77
CA ASN A 62 -3.44 2.59 10.62
C ASN A 62 -3.30 3.52 9.40
N PRO A 63 -4.40 4.12 8.90
CA PRO A 63 -4.37 5.00 7.73
C PRO A 63 -3.32 6.11 7.77
N GLU A 64 -3.18 6.80 8.92
CA GLU A 64 -2.26 7.92 9.07
C GLU A 64 -0.79 7.46 8.97
N ASN A 65 -0.44 6.41 9.71
CA ASN A 65 0.89 5.83 9.70
C ASN A 65 1.23 5.18 8.36
N LEU A 66 0.25 4.56 7.69
CA LEU A 66 0.46 4.01 6.35
C LEU A 66 0.81 5.12 5.36
N LYS A 67 0.10 6.25 5.42
CA LYS A 67 0.40 7.40 4.58
C LYS A 67 1.77 7.98 4.86
N HIS A 68 2.14 8.14 6.14
CA HIS A 68 3.49 8.61 6.52
C HIS A 68 4.57 7.64 6.01
N TRP A 69 4.36 6.34 6.21
CA TRP A 69 5.28 5.29 5.77
C TRP A 69 5.51 5.31 4.26
N VAL A 70 4.44 5.48 3.45
CA VAL A 70 4.56 5.54 1.99
C VAL A 70 5.22 6.84 1.52
N ASN A 71 4.98 7.95 2.23
CA ASN A 71 5.54 9.26 1.88
C ASN A 71 7.05 9.35 2.16
N ASP A 72 7.44 9.03 3.40
CA ASP A 72 8.85 9.03 3.82
C ASP A 72 9.15 7.92 4.82
N PRO A 73 9.54 6.72 4.35
CA PRO A 73 9.83 5.59 5.22
C PRO A 73 11.12 5.79 6.04
N GLN A 74 12.03 6.70 5.64
CA GLN A 74 13.24 6.98 6.41
C GLN A 74 12.95 7.75 7.70
N GLU A 75 11.94 8.61 7.71
CA GLU A 75 11.52 9.34 8.92
C GLU A 75 10.98 8.38 9.99
N MET A 76 10.30 7.32 9.59
CA MET A 76 9.71 6.35 10.52
C MET A 76 10.65 5.19 10.86
N LYS A 77 11.48 4.75 9.90
CA LYS A 77 12.48 3.69 10.08
C LYS A 77 13.75 4.02 9.30
N GLN A 78 14.66 4.72 9.98
CA GLN A 78 15.98 5.03 9.44
C GLN A 78 16.73 3.76 9.02
N GLY A 79 17.32 3.79 7.82
CA GLY A 79 18.07 2.67 7.26
C GLY A 79 17.19 1.58 6.62
N CYS A 80 15.88 1.78 6.50
CA CYS A 80 15.07 0.88 5.69
C CYS A 80 15.45 0.97 4.19
N LEU A 81 15.17 -0.09 3.43
CA LEU A 81 15.52 -0.16 2.00
C LEU A 81 14.41 0.33 1.07
N MET A 82 13.23 0.65 1.62
CA MET A 82 12.16 1.28 0.85
C MET A 82 12.54 2.75 0.64
N PRO A 83 12.68 3.22 -0.62
CA PRO A 83 13.05 4.61 -0.87
C PRO A 83 11.84 5.54 -0.70
N SER A 84 12.09 6.82 -0.45
CA SER A 84 11.06 7.86 -0.62
C SER A 84 10.91 8.15 -2.11
N PHE A 85 9.75 7.81 -2.68
CA PHE A 85 9.48 7.95 -4.12
C PHE A 85 9.12 9.38 -4.55
N LYS A 86 9.10 10.34 -3.61
CA LYS A 86 8.76 11.75 -3.86
C LYS A 86 7.46 11.92 -4.67
N LEU A 87 6.46 11.14 -4.29
CA LEU A 87 5.13 11.16 -4.89
C LEU A 87 4.48 12.54 -4.73
N THR A 88 3.67 12.94 -5.71
CA THR A 88 2.76 14.07 -5.51
C THR A 88 1.70 13.72 -4.46
N ASN A 89 1.06 14.73 -3.87
CA ASN A 89 -0.03 14.51 -2.90
C ASN A 89 -1.17 13.66 -3.49
N THR A 90 -1.46 13.84 -4.78
CA THR A 90 -2.49 13.06 -5.49
C THR A 90 -2.11 11.59 -5.59
N GLU A 91 -0.89 11.29 -6.06
CA GLU A 91 -0.39 9.92 -6.17
C GLU A 91 -0.30 9.25 -4.82
N LEU A 92 0.22 9.95 -3.80
CA LEU A 92 0.31 9.44 -2.43
C LEU A 92 -1.08 9.03 -1.92
N ASN A 93 -2.08 9.91 -2.05
CA ASN A 93 -3.44 9.60 -1.61
C ASN A 93 -4.02 8.41 -2.37
N GLN A 94 -3.83 8.36 -3.69
CA GLN A 94 -4.30 7.24 -4.52
C GLN A 94 -3.64 5.92 -4.12
N VAL A 95 -2.32 5.90 -3.95
CA VAL A 95 -1.58 4.69 -3.52
C VAL A 95 -2.07 4.24 -2.15
N VAL A 96 -2.18 5.14 -1.17
CA VAL A 96 -2.65 4.81 0.18
C VAL A 96 -4.08 4.28 0.14
N SER A 97 -4.99 4.93 -0.59
CA SER A 97 -6.37 4.46 -0.73
C SER A 97 -6.44 3.06 -1.33
N TYR A 98 -5.59 2.73 -2.31
CA TYR A 98 -5.53 1.36 -2.84
C TYR A 98 -5.01 0.37 -1.77
N LEU A 99 -3.91 0.71 -1.09
CA LEU A 99 -3.30 -0.13 -0.06
C LEU A 99 -4.27 -0.42 1.10
N GLU A 100 -5.13 0.53 1.46
CA GLU A 100 -6.17 0.37 2.50
C GLU A 100 -7.23 -0.68 2.15
N THR A 101 -7.40 -1.01 0.87
CA THR A 101 -8.35 -2.05 0.42
C THR A 101 -7.79 -3.48 0.57
N LEU A 102 -6.48 -3.63 0.77
CA LEU A 102 -5.80 -4.93 0.73
C LEU A 102 -5.98 -5.69 2.06
N LYS A 103 -7.01 -6.53 2.14
CA LYS A 103 -7.38 -7.33 3.31
C LYS A 103 -7.36 -8.82 3.00
#